data_AF-A0A7K7QIL6-F1
#
_entry.id   AF-A0A7K7QIL6-F1
#
_cell.length_a   1.000
_cell.length_b   1.000
_cell.length_c   1.000
_cell.angle_alpha   90.00
_cell.angle_beta   90.00
_cell.angle_gamma   90.00
#
_symmetry.space_group_name_H-M   'P 1'
#
loop_
_entity.id
_entity.type
_entity.pdbx_description
1 polymer ?
#
loop_
_entity_poly.entity_id
_entity_poly.type
_entity_poly.pdbx_seq_one_letter_code
_entity_poly.pdbx_strand_id
1 'polypeptide(L)'
;CRLRPPLLGALRPGVPGRRGRSGAQLLRLTHLDVYKRQAKYRTAHATRERIRVEAFNVAFGELRRLLPTLPPDKKLSKIEILRLAICYISYLNHVLDV
;
A
#
# COMPACT_ATOMS: atom_id res chain seq x y z
N CYS A 1 0.42 10.82 13.43
CA CYS A 1 -0.48 11.66 12.63
C CYS A 1 -1.94 11.23 12.82
N ARG A 2 -2.56 11.63 13.95
CA ARG A 2 -3.98 11.36 14.24
C ARG A 2 -4.80 12.47 13.59
N LEU A 3 -5.58 12.15 12.58
CA LEU A 3 -6.56 13.08 12.02
C LEU A 3 -7.69 13.25 13.04
N ARG A 4 -7.73 14.44 13.63
CA ARG A 4 -8.76 14.94 14.55
C ARG A 4 -10.08 15.06 13.76
N PRO A 5 -11.21 14.48 14.22
CA PRO A 5 -12.47 14.63 13.51
C PRO A 5 -12.98 16.09 13.61
N PRO A 6 -13.73 16.58 12.60
CA PRO A 6 -14.23 17.94 12.60
C PRO A 6 -15.35 18.09 13.63
N LEU A 7 -15.20 19.06 14.54
CA LEU A 7 -16.25 19.54 15.42
C LEU A 7 -17.26 20.31 14.56
N LEU A 8 -18.26 19.61 14.01
CA LEU A 8 -19.34 20.25 13.25
C LEU A 8 -20.48 20.62 14.21
N GLY A 9 -20.32 21.77 14.88
CA GLY A 9 -21.45 22.53 15.39
C GLY A 9 -22.16 23.19 14.21
N ALA A 10 -23.31 22.66 13.80
CA ALA A 10 -24.18 23.29 12.82
C ALA A 10 -25.59 23.40 13.41
N LEU A 11 -26.02 24.65 13.60
CA LEU A 11 -27.38 25.02 13.98
C LEU A 11 -28.40 24.37 13.04
N ARG A 12 -29.50 23.89 13.63
CA ARG A 12 -30.61 23.20 12.95
C ARG A 12 -31.46 24.18 12.12
N PRO A 13 -31.89 23.82 10.89
CA PRO A 13 -33.13 24.32 10.32
C PRO A 13 -34.28 23.36 10.66
N GLY A 14 -35.42 23.90 11.10
CA GLY A 14 -36.62 23.13 11.42
C GLY A 14 -37.17 22.39 10.20
N VAL A 15 -37.61 21.14 10.40
CA VAL A 15 -38.27 20.30 9.39
C VAL A 15 -39.65 19.90 9.89
N PRO A 16 -40.72 20.08 9.09
CA PRO A 16 -42.06 19.64 9.46
C PRO A 16 -42.18 18.12 9.32
N GLY A 17 -42.99 17.53 10.21
CA GLY A 17 -43.10 16.10 10.47
C GLY A 17 -43.33 15.23 9.23
N ARG A 18 -42.57 14.13 9.17
CA ARG A 18 -42.94 12.94 8.39
C ARG A 18 -42.98 11.72 9.30
N ARG A 19 -44.11 11.02 9.19
CA ARG A 19 -44.50 9.74 9.79
C ARG A 19 -43.34 8.78 10.01
N GLY A 20 -43.36 8.15 11.18
CA GLY A 20 -42.31 7.29 11.72
C GLY A 20 -41.83 6.22 10.75
N ARG A 21 -40.56 6.35 10.36
CA ARG A 21 -39.73 5.22 9.95
C ARG A 21 -39.08 4.70 11.22
N SER A 22 -39.43 3.48 11.63
CA SER A 22 -38.92 2.83 12.85
C SER A 22 -37.41 3.01 12.96
N GLY A 23 -36.90 3.52 14.10
CA GLY A 23 -35.49 3.86 14.29
C GLY A 23 -34.48 2.75 13.95
N ALA A 24 -34.94 1.48 13.99
CA ALA A 24 -34.20 0.32 13.54
C ALA A 24 -33.77 0.37 12.05
N GLN A 25 -34.55 1.02 11.19
CA GLN A 25 -34.26 1.11 9.75
C GLN A 25 -33.16 2.14 9.44
N LEU A 26 -33.08 3.22 10.21
CA LEU A 26 -32.02 4.23 10.10
C LEU A 26 -30.68 3.70 10.65
N LEU A 27 -30.70 3.00 11.79
CA LEU A 27 -29.52 2.34 12.37
C LEU A 27 -28.92 1.26 11.45
N ARG A 28 -29.76 0.53 10.70
CA ARG A 28 -29.26 -0.40 9.67
C ARG A 28 -28.52 0.32 8.56
N LEU A 29 -29.09 1.38 7.98
CA LEU A 29 -28.46 2.12 6.89
C LEU A 29 -27.07 2.69 7.30
N THR A 30 -26.95 3.22 8.52
CA THR A 30 -25.66 3.72 9.03
C THR A 30 -24.62 2.61 9.24
N HIS A 31 -25.03 1.43 9.70
CA HIS A 31 -24.12 0.28 9.84
C HIS A 31 -23.58 -0.19 8.48
N LEU A 32 -24.43 -0.23 7.44
CA LEU A 32 -23.99 -0.57 6.09
C LEU A 32 -23.06 0.51 5.51
N ASP A 33 -23.29 1.78 5.81
CA ASP A 33 -22.41 2.87 5.36
C ASP A 33 -21.05 2.84 6.05
N VAL A 34 -21.00 2.53 7.35
CA VAL A 34 -19.74 2.30 8.09
C VAL A 34 -18.99 1.11 7.49
N TYR A 35 -19.66 -0.01 7.25
CA TYR A 35 -19.05 -1.19 6.62
C TYR A 35 -18.52 -0.87 5.22
N LYS A 36 -19.30 -0.17 4.39
CA LYS A 36 -18.88 0.28 3.05
C LYS A 36 -17.66 1.18 3.11
N ARG A 37 -17.64 2.16 4.03
CA ARG A 37 -16.47 3.04 4.23
C ARG A 37 -15.24 2.23 4.66
N GLN A 38 -15.39 1.32 5.62
CA GLN A 38 -14.30 0.48 6.09
C GLN A 38 -13.79 -0.48 5.00
N ALA A 39 -14.68 -1.04 4.17
CA ALA A 39 -14.31 -1.81 2.99
C ALA A 39 -13.51 -0.96 1.99
N LYS A 40 -13.96 0.27 1.70
CA LYS A 40 -13.23 1.21 0.83
C LYS A 40 -11.84 1.57 1.37
N TYR A 41 -11.71 1.77 2.68
CA TYR A 41 -10.40 1.99 3.31
C TYR A 41 -9.51 0.76 3.15
N ARG A 42 -10.02 -0.44 3.43
CA ARG A 42 -9.26 -1.69 3.28
C ARG A 42 -8.78 -1.88 1.84
N THR A 43 -9.65 -1.69 0.85
CA THR A 43 -9.26 -1.82 -0.57
C THR A 43 -8.25 -0.75 -0.97
N ALA A 44 -8.46 0.51 -0.57
CA ALA A 44 -7.49 1.59 -0.83
C ALA A 44 -6.12 1.31 -0.20
N HIS A 45 -6.08 0.78 1.03
CA HIS A 45 -4.83 0.37 1.67
C HIS A 45 -4.16 -0.79 0.94
N ALA A 46 -4.92 -1.82 0.56
CA ALA A 46 -4.39 -2.95 -0.21
C ALA A 46 -3.82 -2.52 -1.56
N THR A 47 -4.50 -1.62 -2.28
CA THR A 47 -4.01 -1.07 -3.56
C THR A 47 -2.71 -0.29 -3.36
N ARG A 48 -2.63 0.57 -2.34
CA ARG A 48 -1.40 1.33 -2.05
C ARG A 48 -0.22 0.41 -1.74
N GLU A 49 -0.45 -0.63 -0.94
CA GLU A 49 0.60 -1.58 -0.58
C GLU A 49 1.04 -2.41 -1.78
N ARG A 50 0.11 -2.80 -2.65
CA ARG A 50 0.44 -3.47 -3.92
C ARG A 50 1.33 -2.60 -4.80
N ILE A 51 0.99 -1.32 -4.97
CA ILE A 51 1.82 -0.36 -5.75
C ILE A 51 3.21 -0.23 -5.13
N ARG A 52 3.30 -0.12 -3.80
CA ARG A 52 4.58 -0.04 -3.07
C ARG A 52 5.46 -1.27 -3.34
N VAL A 53 4.87 -2.47 -3.26
CA VAL A 53 5.58 -3.74 -3.50
C VAL A 53 5.96 -3.89 -4.97
N GLU A 54 5.11 -3.46 -5.89
CA GLU A 54 5.39 -3.46 -7.33
C GLU A 54 6.58 -2.56 -7.66
N ALA A 55 6.59 -1.32 -7.16
CA ALA A 55 7.73 -0.41 -7.31
C ALA A 55 9.03 -1.00 -6.74
N PHE A 56 8.95 -1.65 -5.58
CA PHE A 56 10.08 -2.39 -5.01
C PHE A 56 10.57 -3.51 -5.93
N ASN A 57 9.65 -4.30 -6.50
CA ASN A 57 10.01 -5.42 -7.38
C ASN A 57 10.61 -4.94 -8.71
N VAL A 58 10.15 -3.80 -9.26
CA VAL A 58 10.76 -3.17 -10.43
C VAL A 58 12.23 -2.80 -10.15
N ALA A 59 12.49 -2.08 -9.05
CA ALA A 59 13.86 -1.74 -8.65
C ALA A 59 14.74 -3.00 -8.45
N PHE A 60 14.15 -4.08 -7.92
CA PHE A 60 14.82 -5.36 -7.74
C PHE A 60 15.16 -6.05 -9.07
N GLY A 61 14.30 -5.92 -10.07
CA GLY A 61 14.54 -6.39 -11.44
C GLY A 61 15.67 -5.62 -12.12
N GLU A 62 15.71 -4.30 -11.97
CA GLU A 62 16.79 -3.46 -12.48
C GLU A 62 18.14 -3.85 -11.85
N LEU A 63 18.19 -4.05 -10.53
CA LEU A 63 19.39 -4.54 -9.85
C LEU A 63 19.83 -5.89 -10.42
N ARG A 64 18.91 -6.85 -10.60
CA ARG A 64 19.21 -8.18 -11.16
C ARG A 64 19.85 -8.11 -12.54
N ARG A 65 19.45 -7.14 -13.38
CA ARG A 65 19.98 -6.95 -14.74
C ARG A 65 21.46 -6.58 -14.76
N LEU A 66 21.95 -5.93 -13.71
CA LEU A 66 23.34 -5.50 -13.57
C LEU A 66 24.26 -6.62 -13.05
N LEU A 67 23.69 -7.70 -12.49
CA LEU A 67 24.47 -8.74 -11.84
C LEU A 67 24.96 -9.80 -12.84
N PRO A 68 26.24 -10.19 -12.78
CA PRO A 68 26.79 -11.22 -13.64
C PRO A 68 26.30 -12.61 -13.20
N THR A 69 25.67 -13.37 -14.12
CA THR A 69 25.22 -14.75 -13.89
C THR A 69 25.47 -15.65 -15.09
N LEU A 70 25.82 -16.91 -14.83
CA LEU A 70 25.85 -17.98 -15.83
C LEU A 70 24.80 -19.06 -15.46
N PRO A 71 23.84 -19.39 -16.33
CA PRO A 71 23.45 -18.68 -17.55
C PRO A 71 22.80 -17.30 -17.24
N PRO A 72 22.70 -16.38 -18.22
CA PRO A 72 22.22 -15.00 -17.99
C PRO A 72 20.77 -14.92 -17.47
N ASP A 73 19.96 -15.92 -17.78
CA ASP A 73 18.56 -16.09 -17.38
C ASP A 73 18.37 -16.84 -16.05
N LYS A 74 19.46 -17.11 -15.31
CA LYS A 74 19.39 -17.75 -13.99
C LYS A 74 18.41 -17.00 -13.07
N LYS A 75 17.39 -17.70 -12.59
CA LYS A 75 16.47 -17.17 -11.59
C LYS A 75 17.19 -17.05 -10.25
N LEU A 76 17.27 -15.83 -9.72
CA LEU A 76 17.83 -15.54 -8.40
C LEU A 76 16.72 -15.13 -7.44
N SER A 77 16.78 -15.63 -6.21
CA SER A 77 15.96 -15.15 -5.10
C SER A 77 16.38 -13.75 -4.66
N LYS A 78 15.52 -13.08 -3.86
CA LYS A 78 15.81 -11.73 -3.37
C LYS A 78 17.11 -11.67 -2.57
N ILE A 79 17.36 -12.66 -1.72
CA ILE A 79 18.57 -12.70 -0.89
C ILE A 79 19.83 -12.95 -1.74
N GLU A 80 19.75 -13.79 -2.77
CA GLU A 80 20.88 -14.06 -3.65
C GLU A 80 21.28 -12.82 -4.44
N ILE A 81 20.31 -12.05 -4.96
CA ILE A 81 20.57 -10.79 -5.66
C ILE A 81 21.31 -9.80 -4.75
N LEU A 82 20.88 -9.64 -3.50
CA LEU A 82 21.55 -8.74 -2.55
C LEU A 82 22.98 -9.19 -2.25
N ARG A 83 23.17 -10.49 -1.99
CA ARG A 83 24.51 -11.05 -1.72
C ARG A 83 25.43 -10.87 -2.92
N LEU A 84 24.95 -11.19 -4.12
CA LEU A 84 25.72 -11.08 -5.35
C LEU A 84 26.05 -9.62 -5.69
N ALA A 85 25.13 -8.69 -5.45
CA ALA A 85 25.40 -7.26 -5.61
C ALA A 85 26.53 -6.77 -4.71
N ILE A 86 26.51 -7.15 -3.43
CA ILE A 86 27.59 -6.82 -2.48
C ILE A 86 28.92 -7.40 -2.97
N CYS A 87 28.95 -8.69 -3.31
CA CYS A 87 30.17 -9.33 -3.82
C CYS A 87 30.68 -8.67 -5.11
N TYR A 88 29.78 -8.28 -6.01
CA TYR A 88 30.15 -7.69 -7.28
C TYR A 88 30.73 -6.27 -7.12
N ILE A 89 30.14 -5.45 -6.25
CA ILE A 89 30.72 -4.13 -5.90
C ILE A 89 32.13 -4.32 -5.32
N SER A 90 32.31 -5.23 -4.36
CA SER A 90 33.64 -5.50 -3.78
C SER A 90 34.65 -5.99 -4.82
N TYR A 91 34.22 -6.85 -5.74
CA TYR A 91 35.06 -7.32 -6.84
C TYR A 91 35.51 -6.16 -7.74
N LEU A 92 34.58 -5.30 -8.16
CA LEU A 92 34.90 -4.16 -9.02
C LEU A 92 35.85 -3.18 -8.33
N ASN A 93 35.65 -2.88 -7.04
CA ASN A 93 36.59 -2.04 -6.28
C ASN A 93 38.00 -2.65 -6.27
N HIS A 94 38.11 -3.96 -6.01
CA HIS A 94 39.41 -4.63 -6.03
C HIS A 94 40.09 -4.57 -7.40
N VAL A 95 39.34 -4.69 -8.50
CA VAL A 95 39.88 -4.58 -9.87
C VAL A 95 40.33 -3.16 -10.20
N LEU A 96 39.68 -2.14 -9.64
CA LEU A 96 39.97 -0.72 -9.91
C LEU A 96 41.06 -0.13 -9.01
N ASP A 97 41.29 -0.71 -7.82
CA ASP A 97 42.35 -0.31 -6.89
C ASP A 97 43.75 -0.85 -7.26
N VAL A 98 43.87 -1.54 -8.41
CA VAL A 98 45.12 -2.03 -9.02
C VAL A 98 45.57 -1.06 -10.11
#